data_AF-A0A813YCS3-F1
#
_entry.id   AF-A0A813YCS3-F1
#
_cell.length_a   1.000
_cell.length_b   1.000
_cell.length_c   1.000
_cell.angle_alpha   90.00
_cell.angle_beta   90.00
_cell.angle_gamma   90.00
#
_symmetry.space_group_name_H-M   'P 1'
#
loop_
_entity.id
_entity.type
_entity.pdbx_description
1 polymer ?
#
loop_
_entity_poly.entity_id
_entity_poly.type
_entity_poly.pdbx_seq_one_letter_code
_entity_poly.pdbx_strand_id
1 'polypeptide(L)'
;MLKLKRTERNGKRLWPHEQWSERDLVNYPPYKLREVLNAVRWYCVPETWFKFCYDKTDVTGSYMFFYGLLIYGFNKEHTVLWYDFTEYLILAAAVITVVKKLGPTVGDVFRDWHQEEVDRYTSVVNNSKAIAGKMLHAYEESLEQAKSIDRLINIKMKKLNIRQSGIGTLMKYRPFISSDSKYVFTIGDKCIYVWIVKTGECLRLINNNSNSSDQQSIISMAINPTNQLQLCVGEQNGNINIWNYAARILIHTIKVEMELVELYSISNNVYSLHRIESICRNQKCLPIVLFDKLSCLPTYISFDQKGELCVFVNNGGTIIYLFIKYNK
;
A
#
# COMPACT_ATOMS: atom_id res chain seq x y z
N MET A 1 -34.20 -50.62 -18.65
CA MET A 1 -33.34 -49.55 -18.11
C MET A 1 -32.63 -48.84 -19.26
N LEU A 2 -33.19 -47.73 -19.74
CA LEU A 2 -32.50 -46.85 -20.69
C LEU A 2 -31.37 -46.15 -19.92
N LYS A 3 -30.12 -46.60 -20.09
CA LYS A 3 -28.95 -45.87 -19.61
C LYS A 3 -28.92 -44.53 -20.36
N LEU A 4 -29.29 -43.44 -19.67
CA LEU A 4 -29.06 -42.08 -20.15
C LEU A 4 -27.58 -41.98 -20.55
N LYS A 5 -27.30 -41.86 -21.86
CA LYS A 5 -25.95 -41.57 -22.34
C LYS A 5 -25.51 -40.28 -21.67
N ARG A 6 -24.44 -40.34 -20.86
CA ARG A 6 -23.78 -39.13 -20.34
C ARG A 6 -23.26 -38.34 -21.53
N THR A 7 -23.97 -37.28 -21.90
CA THR A 7 -23.57 -36.39 -22.99
C THR A 7 -22.55 -35.39 -22.47
N GLU A 8 -21.28 -35.64 -22.77
CA GLU A 8 -20.18 -34.72 -22.56
C GLU A 8 -19.93 -33.95 -23.87
N ARG A 9 -19.75 -32.63 -23.80
CA ARG A 9 -19.33 -31.81 -24.95
C ARG A 9 -17.96 -31.25 -24.62
N ASN A 10 -16.96 -31.54 -25.46
CA ASN A 10 -15.55 -31.18 -25.25
C ASN A 10 -14.98 -31.64 -23.88
N GLY A 11 -15.35 -32.84 -23.42
CA GLY A 11 -14.85 -33.42 -22.17
C GLY A 11 -15.35 -32.73 -20.89
N LYS A 12 -16.33 -31.83 -20.98
CA LYS A 12 -16.97 -31.19 -19.82
C LYS A 12 -18.37 -31.76 -19.61
N ARG A 13 -18.72 -32.02 -18.34
CA ARG A 13 -20.09 -32.34 -17.93
C ARG A 13 -20.95 -31.10 -18.17
N LEU A 14 -21.90 -31.19 -19.09
CA LEU A 14 -22.89 -30.14 -19.33
C LEU A 14 -23.92 -30.12 -18.20
N TRP A 15 -24.19 -28.95 -17.64
CA TRP A 15 -25.30 -28.77 -16.72
C TRP A 15 -26.63 -28.98 -17.45
N PRO A 16 -27.73 -29.37 -16.77
CA PRO A 16 -29.01 -29.61 -17.43
C PRO A 16 -29.54 -28.44 -18.27
N HIS A 17 -29.18 -27.19 -17.93
CA HIS A 17 -29.55 -26.01 -18.71
C HIS A 17 -28.68 -25.78 -19.96
N GLU A 18 -27.46 -26.34 -20.00
CA GLU A 18 -26.58 -26.29 -21.16
C GLU A 18 -26.84 -27.43 -22.16
N GLN A 19 -27.51 -28.51 -21.71
CA GLN A 19 -27.88 -29.66 -22.54
C GLN A 19 -28.98 -29.33 -23.57
N TRP A 20 -29.81 -28.32 -23.29
CA TRP A 20 -30.88 -27.85 -24.17
C TRP A 20 -30.87 -26.33 -24.29
N SER A 21 -29.94 -25.78 -25.08
CA SER A 21 -29.80 -24.32 -25.31
C SER A 21 -31.07 -23.66 -25.86
N GLU A 22 -32.00 -24.44 -26.42
CA GLU A 22 -33.28 -23.99 -26.96
C GLU A 22 -34.35 -23.75 -25.88
N ARG A 23 -34.19 -24.31 -24.67
CA ARG A 23 -35.19 -24.18 -23.61
C ARG A 23 -34.92 -22.93 -22.77
N ASP A 24 -35.80 -21.95 -22.89
CA ASP A 24 -35.77 -20.73 -22.09
C ASP A 24 -36.20 -21.00 -20.64
N LEU A 25 -35.21 -21.21 -19.77
CA LEU A 25 -35.43 -21.45 -18.33
C LEU A 25 -35.64 -20.15 -17.53
N VAL A 26 -35.40 -18.98 -18.12
CA VAL A 26 -35.60 -17.68 -17.46
C VAL A 26 -37.08 -17.33 -17.48
N ASN A 27 -37.72 -17.43 -18.64
CA ASN A 27 -39.16 -17.19 -18.76
C ASN A 27 -39.98 -18.44 -18.38
N TYR A 28 -39.45 -19.65 -18.57
CA TYR A 28 -40.14 -20.91 -18.25
C TYR A 28 -39.33 -21.80 -17.29
N PRO A 29 -39.20 -21.40 -16.02
CA PRO A 29 -38.56 -22.23 -15.01
C PRO A 29 -39.29 -23.58 -14.90
N PRO A 30 -38.57 -24.68 -14.56
CA PRO A 30 -39.21 -25.95 -14.31
C PRO A 30 -40.25 -25.80 -13.19
N TYR A 31 -41.41 -26.41 -13.38
CA TYR A 31 -42.46 -26.42 -12.37
C TYR A 31 -41.90 -26.96 -11.05
N LYS A 32 -42.01 -26.15 -9.99
CA LYS A 32 -41.64 -26.56 -8.64
C LYS A 32 -42.87 -27.13 -7.96
N LEU A 33 -42.73 -28.33 -7.39
CA LEU A 33 -43.70 -28.84 -6.44
C LEU A 33 -43.78 -27.88 -5.25
N ARG A 34 -44.99 -27.65 -4.73
CA ARG A 34 -45.14 -26.88 -3.49
C ARG A 34 -44.53 -27.69 -2.34
N GLU A 35 -43.62 -27.07 -1.59
CA GLU A 35 -42.98 -27.70 -0.43
C GLU A 35 -43.99 -27.98 0.70
N VAL A 36 -44.97 -27.08 0.86
CA VAL A 36 -46.05 -27.23 1.84
C VAL A 36 -47.36 -27.47 1.11
N LEU A 37 -47.95 -28.65 1.35
CA LEU A 37 -49.29 -28.99 0.88
C LEU A 37 -50.34 -28.13 1.58
N ASN A 38 -51.46 -27.87 0.90
CA ASN A 38 -52.58 -27.16 1.51
C ASN A 38 -53.14 -28.01 2.67
N ALA A 39 -53.46 -27.35 3.79
CA ALA A 39 -54.07 -28.03 4.93
C ALA A 39 -55.41 -28.65 4.56
N VAL A 40 -55.67 -29.85 5.08
CA VAL A 40 -56.92 -30.61 4.90
C VAL A 40 -57.49 -30.91 6.29
N ARG A 41 -58.78 -30.63 6.46
CA ARG A 41 -59.55 -30.95 7.67
C ARG A 41 -60.39 -32.20 7.41
N TRP A 42 -60.67 -32.97 8.46
CA TRP A 42 -61.46 -34.21 8.38
C TRP A 42 -60.98 -35.22 7.33
N TYR A 43 -59.66 -35.27 7.07
CA TYR A 43 -58.99 -36.17 6.12
C TYR A 43 -59.36 -35.99 4.64
N CYS A 44 -60.47 -35.33 4.30
CA CYS A 44 -60.98 -35.22 2.92
C CYS A 44 -61.41 -33.81 2.49
N VAL A 45 -61.65 -32.88 3.42
CA VAL A 45 -62.14 -31.53 3.08
C VAL A 45 -61.00 -30.52 3.17
N PRO A 46 -60.63 -29.83 2.07
CA PRO A 46 -59.54 -28.87 2.08
C PRO A 46 -59.89 -27.63 2.91
N GLU A 47 -58.90 -27.04 3.56
CA GLU A 47 -59.06 -25.82 4.38
C GLU A 47 -59.58 -24.62 3.57
N THR A 48 -59.40 -24.64 2.25
CA THR A 48 -59.96 -23.63 1.34
C THR A 48 -61.48 -23.55 1.39
N TRP A 49 -62.17 -24.67 1.66
CA TRP A 49 -63.62 -24.71 1.78
C TRP A 49 -64.08 -24.06 3.09
N PHE A 50 -63.34 -24.27 4.18
CA PHE A 50 -63.58 -23.59 5.46
C PHE A 50 -63.36 -22.08 5.35
N LYS A 51 -62.28 -21.66 4.69
CA LYS A 51 -62.02 -20.23 4.42
C LYS A 51 -63.13 -19.58 3.58
N PHE A 52 -63.65 -20.31 2.57
CA PHE A 52 -64.75 -19.81 1.75
C PHE A 52 -66.03 -19.53 2.58
N CYS A 53 -66.35 -20.41 3.53
CA CYS A 53 -67.51 -20.22 4.42
C CYS A 53 -67.26 -19.22 5.56
N TYR A 54 -66.00 -19.02 5.93
CA TYR A 54 -65.59 -18.18 7.06
C TYR A 54 -66.06 -16.73 6.92
N ASP A 55 -65.87 -16.13 5.74
CA ASP A 55 -66.20 -14.72 5.49
C ASP A 55 -67.68 -14.38 5.73
N LYS A 56 -68.59 -15.37 5.61
CA LYS A 56 -70.04 -15.17 5.72
C LYS A 56 -70.65 -15.74 6.99
N THR A 57 -70.13 -16.87 7.45
CA THR A 57 -70.80 -17.71 8.47
C THR A 57 -69.87 -18.08 9.62
N ASP A 58 -68.70 -17.44 9.67
CA ASP A 58 -67.66 -17.65 10.67
C ASP A 58 -67.20 -19.11 10.73
N VAL A 59 -66.49 -19.50 11.80
CA VAL A 59 -65.95 -20.86 11.98
C VAL A 59 -67.04 -21.91 11.93
N THR A 60 -68.18 -21.67 12.58
CA THR A 60 -69.25 -22.67 12.77
C THR A 60 -70.05 -22.95 11.51
N GLY A 61 -70.13 -22.01 10.57
CA GLY A 61 -71.00 -22.14 9.40
C GLY A 61 -70.62 -23.31 8.49
N SER A 62 -69.33 -23.53 8.29
CA SER A 62 -68.82 -24.69 7.54
C SER A 62 -69.28 -26.02 8.16
N TYR A 63 -69.23 -26.14 9.48
CA TYR A 63 -69.69 -27.32 10.22
C TYR A 63 -71.20 -27.50 10.14
N MET A 64 -71.94 -26.41 10.30
CA MET A 64 -73.40 -26.42 10.21
C MET A 64 -73.90 -26.77 8.81
N PHE A 65 -73.17 -26.35 7.77
CA PHE A 65 -73.46 -26.76 6.40
C PHE A 65 -73.34 -28.26 6.21
N PHE A 66 -72.21 -28.87 6.63
CA PHE A 66 -72.03 -30.32 6.47
C PHE A 66 -73.01 -31.12 7.33
N TYR A 67 -73.30 -30.65 8.55
CA TYR A 67 -74.31 -31.25 9.42
C TYR A 67 -75.70 -31.17 8.81
N GLY A 68 -76.08 -30.01 8.27
CA GLY A 68 -77.34 -29.81 7.57
C GLY A 68 -77.45 -30.68 6.31
N LEU A 69 -76.38 -30.79 5.53
CA LEU A 69 -76.31 -31.64 4.34
C LEU A 69 -76.48 -33.12 4.71
N LEU A 70 -75.87 -33.56 5.81
CA LEU A 70 -76.01 -34.91 6.34
C LEU A 70 -77.46 -35.20 6.77
N ILE A 71 -78.08 -34.32 7.56
CA ILE A 71 -79.49 -34.47 7.98
C ILE A 71 -80.42 -34.45 6.77
N TYR A 72 -80.18 -33.54 5.83
CA TYR A 72 -80.96 -33.45 4.60
C TYR A 72 -80.88 -34.74 3.80
N GLY A 73 -79.69 -35.34 3.67
CA GLY A 73 -79.49 -36.62 2.99
C GLY A 73 -80.29 -37.77 3.60
N PHE A 74 -80.35 -37.85 4.93
CA PHE A 74 -81.17 -38.85 5.62
C PHE A 74 -82.66 -38.58 5.48
N ASN A 75 -83.11 -37.33 5.71
CA ASN A 75 -84.52 -36.97 5.66
C ASN A 75 -85.11 -37.09 4.26
N LYS A 76 -84.31 -36.87 3.21
CA LYS A 76 -84.70 -37.02 1.81
C LYS A 76 -84.38 -38.39 1.22
N GLU A 77 -83.95 -39.35 2.03
CA GLU A 77 -83.60 -40.70 1.59
C GLU A 77 -82.58 -40.73 0.45
N HIS A 78 -81.76 -39.67 0.30
CA HIS A 78 -80.60 -39.71 -0.60
C HIS A 78 -79.54 -40.67 -0.07
N THR A 79 -79.43 -40.79 1.24
CA THR A 79 -78.65 -41.82 1.94
C THR A 79 -79.59 -42.76 2.66
N VAL A 80 -79.98 -43.84 1.98
CA VAL A 80 -80.80 -44.91 2.56
C VAL A 80 -79.93 -45.81 3.44
N LEU A 81 -80.36 -46.04 4.69
CA LEU A 81 -79.67 -46.92 5.63
C LEU A 81 -79.94 -48.39 5.30
N TRP A 82 -79.14 -48.93 4.38
CA TRP A 82 -79.09 -50.38 4.10
C TRP A 82 -78.15 -51.11 5.06
N TYR A 83 -78.15 -52.44 5.00
CA TYR A 83 -77.27 -53.28 5.83
C TYR A 83 -75.78 -52.97 5.62
N ASP A 84 -75.39 -52.63 4.39
CA ASP A 84 -74.03 -52.20 4.02
C ASP A 84 -73.54 -50.95 4.78
N PHE A 85 -74.45 -50.11 5.28
CA PHE A 85 -74.07 -48.87 5.97
C PHE A 85 -73.16 -49.12 7.19
N THR A 86 -73.43 -50.21 7.91
CA THR A 86 -72.62 -50.60 9.07
C THR A 86 -71.23 -51.06 8.67
N GLU A 87 -71.10 -51.74 7.53
CA GLU A 87 -69.81 -52.15 6.96
C GLU A 87 -68.96 -50.94 6.59
N TYR A 88 -69.55 -49.91 5.97
CA TYR A 88 -68.84 -48.66 5.64
C TYR A 88 -68.32 -47.93 6.89
N LEU A 89 -69.09 -47.90 7.99
CA LEU A 89 -68.64 -47.29 9.25
C LEU A 89 -67.45 -48.04 9.86
N ILE A 90 -67.49 -49.38 9.85
CA ILE A 90 -66.40 -50.21 10.36
C ILE A 90 -65.14 -50.01 9.50
N LEU A 91 -65.29 -49.98 8.17
CA LEU A 91 -64.18 -49.73 7.25
C LEU A 91 -63.58 -48.34 7.46
N ALA A 92 -64.41 -47.30 7.58
CA ALA A 92 -63.96 -45.94 7.84
C ALA A 92 -63.20 -45.83 9.17
N ALA A 93 -63.73 -46.45 10.24
CA ALA A 93 -63.05 -46.52 11.54
C ALA A 93 -61.71 -47.26 11.43
N ALA A 94 -61.66 -48.39 10.73
CA ALA A 94 -60.43 -49.15 10.51
C ALA A 94 -59.39 -48.30 9.76
N VAL A 95 -59.75 -47.66 8.65
CA VAL A 95 -58.85 -46.78 7.89
C VAL A 95 -58.34 -45.63 8.76
N ILE A 96 -59.20 -44.96 9.53
CA ILE A 96 -58.79 -43.88 10.43
C ILE A 96 -57.81 -44.39 11.49
N THR A 97 -58.04 -45.57 12.07
CA THR A 97 -57.12 -46.14 13.07
C THR A 97 -55.76 -46.49 12.48
N VAL A 98 -55.72 -47.04 11.26
CA VAL A 98 -54.48 -47.36 10.54
C VAL A 98 -53.72 -46.08 10.23
N VAL A 99 -54.38 -45.06 9.67
CA VAL A 99 -53.75 -43.77 9.34
C VAL A 99 -53.19 -43.09 10.59
N LYS A 100 -53.94 -43.09 11.71
CA LYS A 100 -53.45 -42.47 12.96
C LYS A 100 -52.28 -43.21 13.59
N LYS A 101 -52.24 -44.54 13.51
CA LYS A 101 -51.18 -45.35 14.14
C LYS A 101 -49.92 -45.46 13.28
N LEU A 102 -50.08 -45.75 11.98
CA LEU A 102 -48.96 -45.97 11.06
C LEU A 102 -48.53 -44.69 10.32
N GLY A 103 -49.41 -43.70 10.19
CA GLY A 103 -49.12 -42.45 9.49
C GLY A 103 -47.87 -41.72 9.98
N PRO A 104 -47.68 -41.53 11.30
CA PRO A 104 -46.46 -40.88 11.81
C PRO A 104 -45.19 -41.63 11.43
N THR A 105 -45.17 -42.96 11.62
CA THR A 105 -44.00 -43.80 11.31
C THR A 105 -43.64 -43.77 9.82
N VAL A 106 -44.63 -43.84 8.95
CA VAL A 106 -44.43 -43.75 7.49
C VAL A 106 -43.96 -42.34 7.11
N GLY A 107 -44.52 -41.30 7.75
CA GLY A 107 -44.11 -39.92 7.56
C GLY A 107 -42.67 -39.63 8.00
N ASP A 108 -42.18 -40.27 9.06
CA ASP A 108 -40.78 -40.18 9.48
C ASP A 108 -39.85 -40.78 8.43
N VAL A 109 -40.14 -41.99 7.94
CA VAL A 109 -39.35 -42.67 6.91
C VAL A 109 -39.24 -41.83 5.63
N PHE A 110 -40.35 -41.25 5.16
CA PHE A 110 -40.32 -40.39 3.98
C PHE A 110 -39.55 -39.08 4.22
N ARG A 111 -39.63 -38.51 5.42
CA ARG A 111 -38.85 -37.32 5.79
C ARG A 111 -37.36 -37.62 5.82
N ASP A 112 -36.96 -38.75 6.38
CA ASP A 112 -35.56 -39.17 6.44
C ASP A 112 -34.98 -39.37 5.03
N TRP A 113 -35.71 -40.04 4.14
CA TRP A 113 -35.28 -40.19 2.73
C TRP A 113 -35.16 -38.86 2.01
N HIS A 114 -36.10 -37.95 2.23
CA HIS A 114 -36.05 -36.61 1.65
C HIS A 114 -34.86 -35.82 2.19
N GLN A 115 -34.63 -35.86 3.50
CA GLN A 115 -33.53 -35.16 4.15
C GLN A 115 -32.17 -35.71 3.68
N GLU A 116 -32.02 -37.03 3.55
CA GLU A 116 -30.80 -37.64 3.01
C GLU A 116 -30.53 -37.18 1.58
N GLU A 117 -31.56 -37.08 0.73
CA GLU A 117 -31.41 -36.55 -0.61
C GLU A 117 -30.99 -35.08 -0.62
N VAL A 118 -31.64 -34.24 0.20
CA VAL A 118 -31.28 -32.83 0.37
C VAL A 118 -29.85 -32.65 0.88
N ASP A 119 -29.43 -33.43 1.87
CA ASP A 119 -28.09 -33.38 2.47
C ASP A 119 -27.00 -33.78 1.45
N ARG A 120 -27.28 -34.76 0.59
CA ARG A 120 -26.39 -35.11 -0.54
C ARG A 120 -26.23 -33.95 -1.52
N TYR A 121 -27.31 -33.28 -1.91
CA TYR A 121 -27.20 -32.13 -2.82
C TYR A 121 -26.51 -30.93 -2.16
N THR A 122 -26.85 -30.61 -0.92
CA THR A 122 -26.29 -29.46 -0.20
C THR A 122 -24.80 -29.64 0.08
N SER A 123 -24.34 -30.84 0.43
CA SER A 123 -22.91 -31.13 0.65
C SER A 123 -22.09 -30.92 -0.64
N VAL A 124 -22.58 -31.37 -1.80
CA VAL A 124 -21.91 -31.14 -3.09
C VAL A 124 -21.84 -29.64 -3.42
N VAL A 125 -22.93 -28.91 -3.23
CA VAL A 125 -22.98 -27.46 -3.45
C VAL A 125 -22.01 -26.74 -2.50
N ASN A 126 -22.00 -27.09 -1.22
CA ASN A 126 -21.12 -26.46 -0.23
C ASN A 126 -19.65 -26.74 -0.53
N ASN A 127 -19.30 -27.96 -0.95
CA ASN A 127 -17.95 -28.29 -1.40
C ASN A 127 -17.54 -27.45 -2.61
N SER A 128 -18.44 -27.29 -3.59
CA SER A 128 -18.18 -26.46 -4.78
C SER A 128 -17.99 -24.98 -4.43
N LYS A 129 -18.80 -24.44 -3.51
CA LYS A 129 -18.67 -23.07 -3.01
C LYS A 129 -17.36 -22.88 -2.24
N ALA A 130 -16.96 -23.85 -1.42
CA ALA A 130 -15.71 -23.80 -0.68
C ALA A 130 -14.49 -23.80 -1.61
N ILE A 131 -14.52 -24.61 -2.68
CA ILE A 131 -13.47 -24.60 -3.72
C ILE A 131 -13.43 -23.24 -4.42
N ALA A 132 -14.58 -22.73 -4.86
CA ALA A 132 -14.65 -21.42 -5.50
C ALA A 132 -14.13 -20.29 -4.59
N GLY A 133 -14.47 -20.33 -3.30
CA GLY A 133 -13.96 -19.38 -2.31
C GLY A 133 -12.44 -19.43 -2.14
N LYS A 134 -11.86 -20.63 -2.09
CA LYS A 134 -10.39 -20.79 -2.06
C LYS A 134 -9.72 -20.22 -3.31
N MET A 135 -10.33 -20.44 -4.48
CA MET A 135 -9.80 -19.88 -5.73
C MET A 135 -9.88 -18.35 -5.74
N LEU A 136 -10.99 -17.76 -5.27
CA LEU A 136 -11.14 -16.31 -5.15
C LEU A 136 -10.07 -15.70 -4.24
N HIS A 137 -9.83 -16.30 -3.07
CA HIS A 137 -8.77 -15.82 -2.18
C HIS A 137 -7.37 -15.92 -2.81
N ALA A 138 -7.08 -17.01 -3.53
CA ALA A 138 -5.81 -17.13 -4.26
C ALA A 138 -5.66 -16.05 -5.36
N TYR A 139 -6.76 -15.71 -6.05
CA TYR A 139 -6.75 -14.62 -7.03
C TYR A 139 -6.55 -13.25 -6.38
N GLU A 140 -7.21 -12.97 -5.26
CA GLU A 140 -7.04 -11.73 -4.49
C GLU A 140 -5.58 -11.56 -4.05
N GLU A 141 -4.97 -12.62 -3.51
CA GLU A 141 -3.55 -12.61 -3.12
C GLU A 141 -2.64 -12.31 -4.32
N SER A 142 -2.88 -12.96 -5.47
CA SER A 142 -2.09 -12.70 -6.68
C SER A 142 -2.23 -11.26 -7.19
N LEU A 143 -3.42 -10.65 -7.05
CA LEU A 143 -3.67 -9.25 -7.40
C LEU A 143 -2.93 -8.29 -6.47
N GLU A 144 -2.88 -8.59 -5.18
CA GLU A 144 -2.11 -7.80 -4.20
C GLU A 144 -0.61 -7.87 -4.49
N GLN A 145 -0.10 -9.06 -4.83
CA GLN A 145 1.29 -9.23 -5.25
C GLN A 145 1.60 -8.39 -6.49
N ALA A 146 0.74 -8.41 -7.51
CA ALA A 146 0.91 -7.58 -8.71
C ALA A 146 0.97 -6.08 -8.38
N LYS A 147 0.05 -5.57 -7.53
CA LYS A 147 0.07 -4.16 -7.08
C LYS A 147 1.34 -3.81 -6.30
N SER A 148 1.90 -4.76 -5.54
CA SER A 148 3.14 -4.54 -4.79
C SER A 148 4.36 -4.38 -5.71
N ILE A 149 4.39 -5.08 -6.84
CA ILE A 149 5.45 -4.96 -7.86
C ILE A 149 5.48 -3.55 -8.44
N ASP A 150 4.33 -2.97 -8.77
CA ASP A 150 4.25 -1.59 -9.26
C ASP A 150 4.82 -0.58 -8.24
N ARG A 151 4.55 -0.78 -6.95
CA ARG A 151 5.15 0.05 -5.89
C ARG A 151 6.68 -0.09 -5.86
N LEU A 152 7.21 -1.30 -6.01
CA LEU A 152 8.65 -1.54 -6.05
C LEU A 152 9.30 -0.90 -7.27
N ILE A 153 8.65 -0.98 -8.44
CA ILE A 153 9.10 -0.30 -9.67
C ILE A 153 9.16 1.21 -9.42
N ASN A 154 8.10 1.81 -8.86
CA ASN A 154 8.06 3.23 -8.55
C ASN A 154 9.18 3.67 -7.59
N ILE A 155 9.47 2.89 -6.55
CA ILE A 155 10.59 3.14 -5.64
C ILE A 155 11.93 3.07 -6.39
N LYS A 156 12.11 2.07 -7.25
CA LYS A 156 13.35 1.89 -8.02
C LYS A 156 13.55 3.03 -9.03
N MET A 157 12.49 3.49 -9.70
CA MET A 157 12.52 4.63 -10.61
C MET A 157 12.90 5.92 -9.87
N LYS A 158 12.30 6.20 -8.69
CA LYS A 158 12.71 7.33 -7.85
C LYS A 158 14.20 7.27 -7.48
N LYS A 159 14.69 6.08 -7.09
CA LYS A 159 16.11 5.87 -6.76
C LYS A 159 17.03 6.09 -7.97
N LEU A 160 16.62 5.70 -9.17
CA LEU A 160 17.38 5.91 -10.40
C LEU A 160 17.41 7.39 -10.81
N ASN A 161 16.30 8.12 -10.67
CA ASN A 161 16.28 9.57 -10.93
C ASN A 161 17.28 10.33 -10.04
N ILE A 162 17.42 9.94 -8.77
CA ILE A 162 18.43 10.52 -7.86
C ILE A 162 19.86 10.27 -8.37
N ARG A 163 20.10 9.16 -9.08
CA ARG A 163 21.42 8.88 -9.68
C ARG A 163 21.66 9.66 -10.97
N GLN A 164 20.61 9.98 -11.74
CA GLN A 164 20.74 10.72 -13.00
C GLN A 164 20.75 12.24 -12.81
N SER A 165 20.13 12.77 -11.74
CA SER A 165 20.13 14.22 -11.46
C SER A 165 21.45 14.73 -10.88
N GLY A 166 22.36 13.84 -10.47
CA GLY A 166 23.66 14.18 -9.88
C GLY A 166 24.84 13.79 -10.77
N ILE A 167 25.16 14.65 -11.74
CA ILE A 167 26.51 14.84 -12.29
C ILE A 167 27.13 13.58 -12.97
N GLY A 168 27.13 13.57 -14.30
CA GLY A 168 27.77 12.53 -15.12
C GLY A 168 29.32 12.58 -15.17
N THR A 169 29.97 13.32 -14.28
CA THR A 169 31.44 13.47 -14.26
C THR A 169 31.97 13.07 -12.88
N LEU A 170 33.00 12.23 -12.83
CA LEU A 170 33.67 11.83 -11.59
C LEU A 170 33.97 13.09 -10.76
N MET A 171 33.42 13.17 -9.55
CA MET A 171 33.74 14.28 -8.64
C MET A 171 35.24 14.24 -8.36
N LYS A 172 35.97 15.25 -8.88
CA LYS A 172 37.41 15.38 -8.65
C LYS A 172 37.74 15.68 -7.18
N TYR A 173 36.79 16.29 -6.46
CA TYR A 173 36.99 16.79 -5.10
C TYR A 173 36.05 16.12 -4.10
N ARG A 174 36.49 16.01 -2.83
CA ARG A 174 35.68 15.41 -1.76
C ARG A 174 34.45 16.28 -1.44
N PRO A 175 33.27 15.67 -1.27
CA PRO A 175 32.08 16.39 -0.84
C PRO A 175 32.15 16.74 0.65
N PHE A 176 31.58 17.88 1.04
CA PHE A 176 31.52 18.35 2.43
C PHE A 176 30.08 18.37 2.94
N ILE A 177 29.88 18.01 4.21
CA ILE A 177 28.58 18.01 4.87
C ILE A 177 28.52 19.21 5.82
N SER A 178 27.40 19.94 5.81
CA SER A 178 27.17 21.03 6.77
C SER A 178 27.19 20.53 8.22
N SER A 179 27.60 21.38 9.17
CA SER A 179 27.62 21.01 10.59
C SER A 179 26.25 20.59 11.12
N ASP A 180 25.16 21.07 10.49
CA ASP A 180 23.78 20.71 10.85
C ASP A 180 23.24 19.49 10.08
N SER A 181 24.07 18.84 9.24
CA SER A 181 23.76 17.66 8.42
C SER A 181 22.58 17.83 7.43
N LYS A 182 22.13 19.06 7.18
CA LYS A 182 21.02 19.32 6.26
C LYS A 182 21.45 19.46 4.82
N TYR A 183 22.68 19.90 4.60
CA TYR A 183 23.20 20.22 3.28
C TYR A 183 24.49 19.43 2.97
N VAL A 184 24.63 19.01 1.71
CA VAL A 184 25.88 18.50 1.15
C VAL A 184 26.36 19.50 0.11
N PHE A 185 27.64 19.81 0.15
CA PHE A 185 28.31 20.70 -0.80
C PHE A 185 29.23 19.86 -1.69
N THR A 186 29.07 19.99 -3.01
CA THR A 186 29.94 19.33 -3.98
C THR A 186 30.53 20.36 -4.93
N ILE A 187 31.83 20.29 -5.18
CA ILE A 187 32.52 21.17 -6.12
C ILE A 187 32.28 20.65 -7.54
N GLY A 188 31.77 21.50 -8.41
CA GLY A 188 31.87 21.37 -9.86
C GLY A 188 32.95 22.31 -10.39
N ASP A 189 33.26 22.23 -11.69
CA ASP A 189 34.42 22.93 -12.28
C ASP A 189 34.47 24.45 -11.99
N LYS A 190 33.32 25.13 -11.96
CA LYS A 190 33.23 26.59 -11.74
C LYS A 190 32.22 26.98 -10.65
N CYS A 191 31.58 26.00 -10.05
CA CYS A 191 30.37 26.22 -9.26
C CYS A 191 30.34 25.27 -8.07
N ILE A 192 29.70 25.70 -6.99
CA ILE A 192 29.42 24.81 -5.86
C ILE A 192 27.97 24.40 -5.91
N TYR A 193 27.74 23.10 -5.95
CA TYR A 193 26.39 22.54 -5.84
C TYR A 193 26.02 22.32 -4.38
N VAL A 194 24.82 22.76 -4.01
CA VAL A 194 24.23 22.56 -2.70
C VAL A 194 23.08 21.57 -2.81
N TRP A 195 23.15 20.49 -2.04
CA TRP A 195 22.16 19.42 -2.04
C TRP A 195 21.45 19.37 -0.70
N ILE A 196 20.13 19.13 -0.70
CA ILE A 196 19.42 18.80 0.54
C ILE A 196 19.59 17.31 0.83
N VAL A 197 20.03 16.97 2.04
CA VAL A 197 20.18 15.56 2.46
C VAL A 197 18.85 14.81 2.48
N LYS A 198 17.77 15.46 2.93
CA LYS A 198 16.44 14.83 3.08
C LYS A 198 15.74 14.50 1.75
N THR A 199 15.87 15.37 0.75
CA THR A 199 15.15 15.22 -0.53
C THR A 199 16.07 14.73 -1.64
N GLY A 200 17.39 14.85 -1.48
CA GLY A 200 18.37 14.52 -2.52
C GLY A 200 18.34 15.48 -3.72
N GLU A 201 17.59 16.58 -3.62
CA GLU A 201 17.47 17.56 -4.70
C GLU A 201 18.67 18.51 -4.69
N CYS A 202 19.18 18.82 -5.90
CA CYS A 202 20.13 19.90 -6.08
C CYS A 202 19.37 21.23 -5.92
N LEU A 203 19.62 21.93 -4.82
CA LEU A 203 18.99 23.22 -4.61
C LEU A 203 19.62 24.32 -5.46
N ARG A 204 20.95 24.27 -5.63
CA ARG A 204 21.66 25.51 -5.97
C ARG A 204 23.04 25.31 -6.56
N LEU A 205 23.38 26.28 -7.40
CA LEU A 205 24.67 26.50 -8.00
C LEU A 205 25.18 27.85 -7.48
N ILE A 206 26.18 27.84 -6.59
CA ILE A 206 26.83 29.06 -6.10
C ILE A 206 27.92 29.40 -7.12
N ASN A 207 27.68 30.48 -7.87
CA ASN A 207 28.64 31.10 -8.78
C ASN A 207 29.08 32.44 -8.21
N ASN A 208 30.38 32.73 -8.34
CA ASN A 208 30.90 34.06 -8.04
C ASN A 208 30.50 34.98 -9.19
N ASN A 209 29.37 35.67 -9.02
CA ASN A 209 28.88 36.66 -9.97
C ASN A 209 29.76 37.91 -9.91
N SER A 210 30.90 37.88 -10.59
CA SER A 210 31.57 39.08 -11.05
C SER A 210 31.64 38.99 -12.58
N ASN A 211 31.10 40.00 -13.27
CA ASN A 211 30.95 40.04 -14.73
C ASN A 211 32.28 40.28 -15.47
N SER A 212 33.40 39.85 -14.92
CA SER A 212 34.71 39.86 -15.58
C SER A 212 34.97 38.50 -16.21
N SER A 213 35.58 38.50 -17.38
CA SER A 213 35.90 37.34 -18.24
C SER A 213 36.79 36.27 -17.58
N ASP A 214 37.22 36.46 -16.34
CA ASP A 214 38.07 35.54 -15.59
C ASP A 214 37.25 34.73 -14.59
N GLN A 215 36.33 33.90 -15.11
CA GLN A 215 35.66 32.88 -14.30
C GLN A 215 36.61 31.72 -14.07
N GLN A 216 37.15 31.65 -12.87
CA GLN A 216 38.14 30.66 -12.52
C GLN A 216 37.58 29.47 -11.78
N SER A 217 38.32 28.36 -11.87
CA SER A 217 37.92 27.12 -11.26
C SER A 217 38.00 27.19 -9.74
N ILE A 218 36.98 26.64 -9.11
CA ILE A 218 36.94 26.46 -7.66
C ILE A 218 37.77 25.22 -7.36
N ILE A 219 38.79 25.40 -6.53
CA ILE A 219 39.75 24.34 -6.23
C ILE A 219 39.41 23.71 -4.89
N SER A 220 38.84 24.47 -3.97
CA SER A 220 38.65 23.97 -2.63
C SER A 220 37.53 24.62 -1.83
N MET A 221 37.06 23.89 -0.82
CA MET A 221 36.05 24.34 0.12
C MET A 221 36.36 23.88 1.54
N ALA A 222 36.02 24.71 2.53
CA ALA A 222 36.04 24.35 3.93
C ALA A 222 34.87 25.02 4.68
N ILE A 223 34.33 24.34 5.68
CA ILE A 223 33.31 24.93 6.58
C ILE A 223 34.03 25.55 7.77
N ASN A 224 33.62 26.75 8.17
CA ASN A 224 34.16 27.37 9.38
C ASN A 224 33.67 26.60 10.62
N PRO A 225 34.57 26.07 11.47
CA PRO A 225 34.17 25.30 12.65
C PRO A 225 33.48 26.15 13.72
N THR A 226 33.80 27.45 13.79
CA THR A 226 33.21 28.36 14.80
C THR A 226 31.90 28.98 14.35
N ASN A 227 31.79 29.32 13.07
CA ASN A 227 30.59 29.85 12.48
C ASN A 227 29.98 28.83 11.52
N GLN A 228 29.01 28.07 12.03
CA GLN A 228 28.35 26.98 11.32
C GLN A 228 27.66 27.43 10.03
N LEU A 229 27.43 28.74 9.80
CA LEU A 229 26.77 29.29 8.61
C LEU A 229 27.75 29.82 7.55
N GLN A 230 29.06 29.73 7.79
CA GLN A 230 30.10 30.22 6.89
C GLN A 230 30.80 29.08 6.15
N LEU A 231 30.94 29.27 4.84
CA LEU A 231 31.65 28.38 3.93
C LEU A 231 32.77 29.16 3.24
N CYS A 232 33.99 28.70 3.39
CA CYS A 232 35.18 29.26 2.77
C CYS A 232 35.45 28.53 1.45
N VAL A 233 35.69 29.30 0.38
CA VAL A 233 35.95 28.78 -0.97
C VAL A 233 37.28 29.31 -1.44
N GLY A 234 38.18 28.42 -1.84
CA GLY A 234 39.45 28.77 -2.48
C GLY A 234 39.32 28.74 -4.01
N GLU A 235 39.71 29.84 -4.64
CA GLU A 235 39.82 29.96 -6.10
C GLU A 235 41.27 29.78 -6.56
N GLN A 236 41.44 29.41 -7.83
CA GLN A 236 42.75 29.26 -8.47
C GLN A 236 43.66 30.49 -8.34
N ASN A 237 43.10 31.70 -8.41
CA ASN A 237 43.81 32.97 -8.24
C ASN A 237 44.41 33.22 -6.86
N GLY A 238 44.18 32.36 -5.87
CA GLY A 238 44.58 32.64 -4.49
C GLY A 238 43.57 33.44 -3.67
N ASN A 239 42.42 33.78 -4.26
CA ASN A 239 41.35 34.41 -3.53
C ASN A 239 40.62 33.38 -2.67
N ILE A 240 40.40 33.75 -1.41
CA ILE A 240 39.54 32.99 -0.49
C ILE A 240 38.28 33.80 -0.27
N ASN A 241 37.16 33.25 -0.75
CA ASN A 241 35.84 33.84 -0.63
C ASN A 241 35.10 33.19 0.55
N ILE A 242 34.71 34.01 1.52
CA ILE A 242 33.90 33.59 2.67
C ILE A 242 32.44 33.87 2.36
N TRP A 243 31.65 32.81 2.29
CA TRP A 243 30.24 32.83 1.95
C TRP A 243 29.37 32.54 3.17
N ASN A 244 28.30 33.32 3.36
CA ASN A 244 27.19 32.88 4.19
C ASN A 244 26.26 32.01 3.32
N TYR A 245 26.30 30.68 3.48
CA TYR A 245 25.54 29.80 2.60
C TYR A 245 24.02 29.83 2.89
N ALA A 246 23.63 30.25 4.10
CA ALA A 246 22.23 30.44 4.50
C ALA A 246 21.67 31.75 3.91
N ALA A 247 22.37 32.87 4.10
CA ALA A 247 21.96 34.19 3.61
C ALA A 247 22.25 34.42 2.12
N ARG A 248 23.07 33.57 1.50
CA ARG A 248 23.45 33.59 0.06
C ARG A 248 24.26 34.83 -0.35
N ILE A 249 25.02 35.38 0.58
CA ILE A 249 25.81 36.60 0.38
C ILE A 249 27.30 36.26 0.55
N LEU A 250 28.12 36.82 -0.33
CA LEU A 250 29.57 36.86 -0.16
C LEU A 250 29.89 37.86 0.95
N ILE A 251 30.49 37.38 2.03
CA ILE A 251 30.82 38.21 3.20
C ILE A 251 32.13 38.94 2.95
N HIS A 252 33.16 38.20 2.54
CA HIS A 252 34.50 38.75 2.40
C HIS A 252 35.32 38.00 1.35
N THR A 253 36.16 38.73 0.65
CA THR A 253 37.18 38.19 -0.26
C THR A 253 38.55 38.53 0.31
N ILE A 254 39.28 37.51 0.72
CA ILE A 254 40.67 37.62 1.16
C ILE A 254 41.54 37.35 -0.06
N LYS A 255 42.30 38.35 -0.49
CA LYS A 255 43.28 38.18 -1.57
C LYS A 255 44.59 37.72 -0.97
N VAL A 256 44.94 36.46 -1.18
CA VAL A 256 46.29 35.96 -0.93
C VAL A 256 46.99 36.00 -2.29
N GLU A 257 48.09 36.75 -2.42
CA GLU A 257 48.83 36.88 -3.69
C GLU A 257 49.62 35.58 -4.02
N MET A 258 48.96 34.42 -3.98
CA MET A 258 49.53 33.10 -4.24
C MET A 258 48.46 32.14 -4.79
N GLU A 259 48.73 31.44 -5.90
CA GLU A 259 47.79 30.46 -6.46
C GLU A 259 47.62 29.25 -5.53
N LEU A 260 46.37 28.78 -5.36
CA LEU A 260 46.00 27.71 -4.42
C LEU A 260 45.73 26.40 -5.16
N VAL A 261 46.08 25.23 -4.58
CA VAL A 261 45.96 23.96 -5.33
C VAL A 261 45.12 22.82 -4.71
N GLU A 262 44.78 22.70 -3.42
CA GLU A 262 43.74 21.73 -2.96
C GLU A 262 43.42 21.84 -1.45
N LEU A 263 42.47 21.07 -0.88
CA LEU A 263 42.17 21.02 0.58
C LEU A 263 41.78 19.64 1.12
N TYR A 264 42.21 19.34 2.36
CA TYR A 264 41.71 18.25 3.22
C TYR A 264 41.46 18.74 4.65
N SER A 265 40.46 18.15 5.33
CA SER A 265 40.20 18.37 6.76
C SER A 265 40.99 17.38 7.63
N ILE A 266 41.81 17.88 8.55
CA ILE A 266 42.44 17.05 9.58
C ILE A 266 41.57 17.07 10.83
N SER A 267 41.09 15.89 11.22
CA SER A 267 40.52 15.66 12.55
C SER A 267 41.49 14.81 13.37
N ASN A 268 41.88 15.36 14.52
CA ASN A 268 42.60 14.78 15.66
C ASN A 268 44.13 15.02 15.72
N ASN A 269 44.43 15.91 16.67
CA ASN A 269 45.44 15.87 17.74
C ASN A 269 46.76 15.11 17.54
N VAL A 270 47.79 15.81 18.03
CA VAL A 270 49.17 15.40 18.34
C VAL A 270 50.16 15.67 17.21
N TYR A 271 50.66 16.91 17.11
CA TYR A 271 52.06 17.19 16.77
C TYR A 271 52.57 18.43 17.53
N SER A 272 53.77 18.30 18.08
CA SER A 272 54.49 19.24 18.92
C SER A 272 55.12 20.39 18.14
N LEU A 273 55.00 21.61 18.67
CA LEU A 273 55.63 22.84 18.18
C LEU A 273 57.16 22.75 18.21
N HIS A 274 57.82 22.99 17.07
CA HIS A 274 59.22 23.39 17.05
C HIS A 274 59.42 24.72 16.32
N ARG A 275 59.88 25.71 17.11
CA ARG A 275 60.56 26.96 16.77
C ARG A 275 59.69 28.13 16.28
N ILE A 276 59.54 29.10 17.19
CA ILE A 276 58.98 30.44 16.96
C ILE A 276 60.18 31.41 16.92
N GLU A 277 60.41 32.08 15.79
CA GLU A 277 61.31 33.23 15.71
C GLU A 277 60.49 34.45 15.29
N SER A 278 60.40 35.43 16.20
CA SER A 278 59.63 36.66 16.07
C SER A 278 60.52 37.78 15.52
N ILE A 279 60.19 38.36 14.36
CA ILE A 279 60.89 39.54 13.87
C ILE A 279 59.91 40.61 13.31
N CYS A 280 60.12 41.82 13.85
CA CYS A 280 59.83 43.18 13.37
C CYS A 280 58.46 43.86 13.58
N ARG A 281 58.46 44.70 14.64
CA ARG A 281 58.42 46.19 14.63
C ARG A 281 57.48 46.91 13.64
N ASN A 282 56.47 47.53 14.26
CA ASN A 282 55.86 48.85 14.03
C ASN A 282 54.83 49.09 12.90
N GLN A 283 53.59 49.18 13.39
CA GLN A 283 52.56 50.22 13.21
C GLN A 283 51.48 50.08 12.10
N LYS A 284 50.29 49.73 12.61
CA LYS A 284 48.92 49.92 12.08
C LYS A 284 48.63 49.37 10.67
N CYS A 285 48.48 48.06 10.61
CA CYS A 285 47.49 47.35 9.81
C CYS A 285 47.08 46.10 10.64
N LEU A 286 45.94 45.47 10.34
CA LEU A 286 45.55 44.15 10.89
C LEU A 286 46.80 43.26 10.99
N PRO A 287 47.05 42.50 12.08
CA PRO A 287 48.28 41.72 12.21
C PRO A 287 48.25 40.54 11.23
N ILE A 288 48.59 40.82 9.98
CA ILE A 288 48.95 39.86 8.96
C ILE A 288 50.46 39.69 9.12
N VAL A 289 50.88 38.58 9.71
CA VAL A 289 52.29 38.19 9.65
C VAL A 289 52.49 37.58 8.26
N LEU A 290 52.92 38.43 7.32
CA LEU A 290 53.38 38.01 6.00
C LEU A 290 54.74 37.34 6.18
N PHE A 291 54.83 36.05 5.88
CA PHE A 291 56.12 35.40 5.66
C PHE A 291 56.64 35.79 4.27
N ASP A 292 57.97 35.95 4.16
CA ASP A 292 58.67 36.45 2.97
C ASP A 292 58.25 35.77 1.65
N LYS A 293 58.51 36.48 0.53
CA LYS A 293 58.35 35.98 -0.84
C LYS A 293 58.97 34.59 -1.00
N LEU A 294 58.14 33.55 -1.06
CA LEU A 294 58.57 32.17 -1.27
C LEU A 294 58.12 31.68 -2.66
N SER A 295 58.98 30.91 -3.31
CA SER A 295 58.94 30.57 -4.74
C SER A 295 57.92 29.50 -5.14
N CYS A 296 57.00 29.10 -4.27
CA CYS A 296 56.14 27.94 -4.50
C CYS A 296 54.76 28.09 -3.87
N LEU A 297 53.77 27.49 -4.55
CA LEU A 297 52.34 27.68 -4.35
C LEU A 297 51.81 26.90 -3.12
N PRO A 298 50.99 27.52 -2.24
CA PRO A 298 50.35 26.84 -1.12
C PRO A 298 49.28 25.85 -1.58
N THR A 299 49.22 24.69 -0.91
CA THR A 299 48.44 23.52 -1.32
C THR A 299 47.43 23.04 -0.30
N TYR A 300 47.37 23.62 0.89
CA TYR A 300 46.43 23.26 1.96
C TYR A 300 46.00 24.50 2.75
N ILE A 301 44.80 24.51 3.35
CA ILE A 301 44.23 25.52 4.27
C ILE A 301 43.36 24.76 5.28
N SER A 302 43.79 24.65 6.54
CA SER A 302 42.98 24.05 7.60
C SER A 302 42.67 25.09 8.67
N PHE A 303 41.46 25.05 9.21
CA PHE A 303 41.11 25.84 10.39
C PHE A 303 41.44 25.05 11.65
N ASP A 304 41.93 25.75 12.68
CA ASP A 304 41.97 25.24 14.05
C ASP A 304 40.55 25.05 14.60
N GLN A 305 40.38 24.20 15.63
CA GLN A 305 39.09 23.92 16.27
C GLN A 305 38.40 25.20 16.78
N LYS A 306 39.20 26.20 17.16
CA LYS A 306 38.73 27.53 17.60
C LYS A 306 38.53 28.53 16.46
N GLY A 307 38.82 28.18 15.21
CA GLY A 307 38.62 29.04 14.03
C GLY A 307 39.47 30.32 13.99
N GLU A 308 40.41 30.49 14.92
CA GLU A 308 41.28 31.67 15.04
C GLU A 308 42.55 31.56 14.18
N LEU A 309 42.95 30.34 13.84
CA LEU A 309 44.17 30.03 13.11
C LEU A 309 43.83 29.28 11.82
N CYS A 310 44.29 29.80 10.69
CA CYS A 310 44.30 29.13 9.40
C CYS A 310 45.72 28.67 9.09
N VAL A 311 45.89 27.37 8.91
CA VAL A 311 47.18 26.75 8.58
C VAL A 311 47.22 26.51 7.08
N PHE A 312 48.20 27.10 6.40
CA PHE A 312 48.53 26.79 5.02
C PHE A 312 49.70 25.84 5.00
N VAL A 313 49.67 24.84 4.13
CA VAL A 313 50.83 24.00 3.91
C VAL A 313 51.16 24.06 2.41
N ASN A 314 52.44 24.06 2.07
CA ASN A 314 52.94 24.07 0.69
C ASN A 314 53.38 22.65 0.29
N ASN A 315 53.38 22.32 -1.00
CA ASN A 315 53.93 21.07 -1.54
C ASN A 315 55.41 20.86 -1.17
N GLY A 316 56.13 21.93 -0.85
CA GLY A 316 57.50 21.89 -0.33
C GLY A 316 57.63 21.56 1.16
N GLY A 317 56.54 21.29 1.88
CA GLY A 317 56.54 20.94 3.31
C GLY A 317 56.60 22.13 4.28
N THR A 318 56.55 23.37 3.78
CA THR A 318 56.47 24.59 4.62
C THR A 318 55.04 24.86 5.08
N ILE A 319 54.90 25.18 6.37
CA ILE A 319 53.61 25.46 7.03
C ILE A 319 53.55 26.96 7.36
N ILE A 320 52.54 27.67 6.85
CA ILE A 320 52.27 29.09 7.12
C ILE A 320 51.05 29.18 8.05
N TYR A 321 51.12 30.03 9.06
CA TYR A 321 49.99 30.28 9.96
C TYR A 321 49.41 31.68 9.70
N LEU A 322 48.14 31.76 9.30
CA LEU A 322 47.38 33.01 9.30
C LEU A 322 46.49 33.07 10.54
N PHE A 323 46.62 34.16 11.29
CA PHE A 323 45.68 34.48 12.36
C PHE A 323 44.52 35.29 11.79
N ILE A 324 43.32 34.71 11.83
CA ILE A 324 42.10 35.44 11.49
C ILE A 324 41.58 36.04 12.79
N LYS A 325 41.99 37.28 13.07
CA LYS A 325 41.45 38.02 14.20
C LYS A 325 40.17 38.73 13.73
N TYR A 326 39.02 38.23 14.18
CA TYR A 326 37.76 38.94 14.00
C TYR A 326 37.83 40.22 14.85
N ASN A 327 37.75 41.38 14.21
CA ASN A 327 37.42 42.61 14.94
C ASN A 327 36.00 42.40 15.49
N LYS A 328 35.87 42.37 16.81
CA LYS A 328 34.56 42.34 17.48
C LYS A 328 33.79 43.63 17.21
#